data_AF-A0A6I8PAF2-F1
#
_entry.id   AF-A0A6I8PAF2-F1
#
_cell.length_a   1.000
_cell.length_b   1.000
_cell.length_c   1.000
_cell.angle_alpha   90.00
_cell.angle_beta   90.00
_cell.angle_gamma   90.00
#
_symmetry.space_group_name_H-M   'P 1'
#
loop_
_entity.id
_entity.type
_entity.pdbx_description
1 polymer ?
#
loop_
_entity_poly.entity_id
_entity_poly.type
_entity_poly.pdbx_seq_one_letter_code
_entity_poly.pdbx_strand_id
1 'polypeptide(L)'
;MPENPRILRVAVLGAPNAGKSTLANQLLGRKVFPVSKKVHTTRCQALGVITEDETQVILLDTPGFISPAKQKRHQLEPSLLNDPWRSVEGADLVLVLVDVSDKWTRTQLSPQVLRCLTHFSQVPSVLVLNKDYLLGQARPGPWEYHSSVLTSQTPQDICANIIRAKLLEYLPQEVPYGVQQKTELWEEGPSGELVILQKLLVAKESHVKILIGHKGQLVAQMAQEATEDLTDIFLCDVHLRLSVSLLK
;
A
#
# COMPACT_ATOMS: atom_id res chain seq x y z
N MET A 1 10.00 26.86 2.46
CA MET A 1 8.57 26.60 2.13
C MET A 1 8.46 26.56 0.62
N PRO A 2 7.62 25.70 0.03
CA PRO A 2 7.47 25.60 -1.43
C PRO A 2 6.97 26.92 -2.02
N GLU A 3 7.18 27.12 -3.32
CA GLU A 3 6.78 28.37 -4.00
C GLU A 3 5.26 28.44 -4.16
N ASN A 4 4.59 27.31 -4.34
CA ASN A 4 3.12 27.23 -4.40
C ASN A 4 2.54 26.09 -3.53
N PRO A 5 2.48 26.26 -2.19
CA PRO A 5 2.01 25.21 -1.29
C PRO A 5 0.54 24.85 -1.54
N ARG A 6 0.26 23.56 -1.71
CA ARG A 6 -1.09 23.00 -1.78
C ARG A 6 -1.34 22.11 -0.57
N ILE A 7 -2.50 22.27 0.07
CA ILE A 7 -2.88 21.48 1.24
C ILE A 7 -4.27 20.89 1.01
N LEU A 8 -4.42 19.60 1.30
CA LEU A 8 -5.69 18.89 1.31
C LEU A 8 -5.86 18.16 2.64
N ARG A 9 -6.89 18.50 3.41
CA ARG A 9 -7.25 17.82 4.66
C ARG A 9 -8.32 16.77 4.38
N VAL A 10 -8.02 15.52 4.71
CA VAL A 10 -8.89 14.38 4.41
C VAL A 10 -9.30 13.71 5.72
N ALA A 11 -10.60 13.73 6.03
CA ALA A 11 -11.14 12.99 7.17
C ALA A 11 -11.56 11.57 6.75
N VAL A 12 -11.12 10.56 7.50
CA VAL A 12 -11.49 9.16 7.23
C VAL A 12 -12.55 8.70 8.22
N LEU A 13 -13.79 8.57 7.75
CA LEU A 13 -14.95 8.13 8.50
C LEU A 13 -15.27 6.66 8.26
N GLY A 14 -15.97 6.03 9.21
CA GLY A 14 -16.44 4.65 9.07
C GLY A 14 -16.71 3.99 10.41
N ALA A 15 -17.32 2.80 10.36
CA ALA A 15 -17.57 2.01 11.55
C ALA A 15 -16.23 1.62 12.25
N PRO A 16 -16.26 1.29 13.55
CA PRO A 16 -15.12 0.65 14.22
C PRO A 16 -14.70 -0.59 13.44
N ASN A 17 -13.40 -0.82 13.31
CA ASN A 17 -12.81 -1.93 12.55
C ASN A 17 -13.07 -1.94 11.03
N ALA A 18 -13.69 -0.90 10.43
CA ALA A 18 -13.92 -0.84 8.99
C ALA A 18 -12.65 -0.81 8.11
N GLY A 19 -11.45 -0.82 8.71
CA GLY A 19 -10.17 -0.75 8.01
C GLY A 19 -9.56 0.65 7.89
N LYS A 20 -10.10 1.66 8.60
CA LYS A 20 -9.68 3.08 8.47
C LYS A 20 -8.17 3.27 8.65
N SER A 21 -7.63 2.79 9.77
CA SER A 21 -6.20 2.88 10.08
C SER A 21 -5.34 2.02 9.15
N THR A 22 -5.88 0.94 8.59
CA THR A 22 -5.20 0.13 7.57
C THR A 22 -5.05 0.91 6.27
N LEU A 23 -6.15 1.51 5.78
CA LEU A 23 -6.16 2.36 4.59
C LEU A 23 -5.24 3.57 4.78
N ALA A 24 -5.30 4.22 5.94
CA ALA A 24 -4.48 5.38 6.25
C ALA A 24 -2.97 5.04 6.28
N ASN A 25 -2.59 3.89 6.84
CA ASN A 25 -1.20 3.41 6.80
C ASN A 25 -0.72 3.07 5.38
N GLN A 26 -1.60 2.51 4.55
CA GLN A 26 -1.27 2.22 3.14
C GLN A 26 -1.05 3.51 2.36
N LEU A 27 -1.92 4.51 2.52
CA LEU A 27 -1.76 5.83 1.90
C LEU A 27 -0.48 6.54 2.36
N LEU A 28 -0.06 6.35 3.61
CA LEU A 28 1.18 6.91 4.15
C LEU A 28 2.46 6.15 3.72
N GLY A 29 2.32 4.96 3.11
CA GLY A 29 3.45 4.08 2.80
C GLY A 29 4.20 3.52 4.02
N ARG A 30 3.68 3.73 5.24
CA ARG A 30 4.33 3.32 6.51
C ARG A 30 3.31 3.14 7.63
N LYS A 31 3.63 2.31 8.62
CA LYS A 31 2.76 2.04 9.78
C LYS A 31 2.83 3.18 10.81
N VAL A 32 1.94 4.15 10.71
CA VAL A 32 1.81 5.30 11.65
C VAL A 32 0.66 5.09 12.64
N PHE A 33 -0.48 4.56 12.17
CA PHE A 33 -1.68 4.36 12.96
C PHE A 33 -1.75 2.94 13.55
N PRO A 34 -2.19 2.77 14.81
CA PRO A 34 -2.34 1.46 15.42
C PRO A 34 -3.48 0.67 14.76
N VAL A 35 -3.19 -0.56 14.31
CA VAL A 35 -4.15 -1.49 13.71
C VAL A 35 -4.34 -2.70 14.64
N SER A 36 -5.59 -3.05 14.97
CA SER A 36 -5.92 -4.24 15.75
C SER A 36 -7.36 -4.68 15.50
N LYS A 37 -7.63 -5.99 15.64
CA LYS A 37 -8.97 -6.59 15.51
C LYS A 37 -9.86 -6.30 16.73
N LYS A 38 -9.27 -5.84 17.85
CA LYS A 38 -10.04 -5.41 19.03
C LYS A 38 -10.65 -4.05 18.74
N VAL A 39 -11.95 -3.91 19.00
CA VAL A 39 -12.63 -2.61 18.93
C VAL A 39 -11.87 -1.62 19.82
N HIS A 40 -11.73 -0.36 19.40
CA HIS A 40 -11.11 0.76 20.15
C HIS A 40 -9.58 0.93 20.05
N THR A 41 -9.02 0.84 18.85
CA THR A 41 -7.56 1.01 18.61
C THR A 41 -7.10 2.48 18.64
N THR A 42 -7.92 3.40 18.12
CA THR A 42 -7.61 4.85 18.09
C THR A 42 -8.22 5.53 19.32
N ARG A 43 -7.38 5.91 20.28
CA ARG A 43 -7.78 6.63 21.52
C ARG A 43 -7.50 8.14 21.48
N CYS A 44 -6.74 8.62 20.50
CA CYS A 44 -6.42 10.03 20.26
C CYS A 44 -6.41 10.30 18.74
N GLN A 45 -6.76 11.52 18.32
CA GLN A 45 -6.54 11.98 16.93
C GLN A 45 -5.04 11.90 16.62
N ALA A 46 -4.66 10.91 15.82
CA ALA A 46 -3.35 10.86 15.20
C ALA A 46 -3.46 11.55 13.82
N LEU A 47 -2.43 12.30 13.44
CA LEU A 47 -2.40 13.05 12.20
C LEU A 47 -1.35 12.43 11.28
N GLY A 48 -1.77 12.03 10.08
CA GLY A 48 -0.90 11.52 9.03
C GLY A 48 -0.61 12.61 8.01
N VAL A 49 0.64 12.85 7.66
CA VAL A 49 0.99 13.79 6.59
C VAL A 49 1.71 13.03 5.48
N ILE A 50 1.16 13.14 4.27
CA ILE A 50 1.78 12.76 3.02
C ILE A 50 2.26 14.07 2.38
N THR A 51 3.51 14.12 1.93
CA THR A 51 4.07 15.29 1.24
C THR A 51 4.69 14.80 -0.06
N GLU A 52 4.15 15.29 -1.17
CA GLU A 52 4.64 15.05 -2.53
C GLU A 52 4.85 16.41 -3.20
N ASP A 53 6.09 16.70 -3.57
CA ASP A 53 6.51 17.98 -4.15
C ASP A 53 6.01 19.20 -3.34
N GLU A 54 5.13 20.01 -3.92
CA GLU A 54 4.53 21.19 -3.28
C GLU A 54 3.19 20.91 -2.59
N THR A 55 2.74 19.65 -2.56
CA THR A 55 1.42 19.25 -2.07
C THR A 55 1.52 18.45 -0.78
N GLN A 56 0.72 18.81 0.21
CA GLN A 56 0.53 18.05 1.43
C GLN A 56 -0.90 17.52 1.55
N VAL A 57 -1.02 16.21 1.76
CA VAL A 57 -2.28 15.57 2.13
C VAL A 57 -2.22 15.23 3.61
N ILE A 58 -3.12 15.82 4.39
CA ILE A 58 -3.22 15.64 5.83
C ILE A 58 -4.40 14.70 6.11
N LEU A 59 -4.09 13.47 6.51
CA LEU A 59 -5.06 12.49 6.97
C LEU A 59 -5.43 12.77 8.43
N LEU A 60 -6.69 13.12 8.65
CA LEU A 60 -7.29 13.28 9.96
C LEU A 60 -7.88 11.92 10.37
N ASP A 61 -7.15 11.14 11.17
CA ASP A 61 -7.65 9.84 11.64
C ASP A 61 -8.78 10.06 12.65
N THR A 62 -9.94 9.52 12.32
CA THR A 62 -11.11 9.60 13.19
C THR A 62 -11.30 8.28 13.94
N PRO A 63 -11.51 8.30 15.26
CA PRO A 63 -11.97 7.11 15.96
C PRO A 63 -13.29 6.65 15.32
N GLY A 64 -13.43 5.35 15.06
CA GLY A 64 -14.63 4.81 14.40
C GLY A 64 -15.89 5.12 15.20
N PHE A 65 -16.99 5.44 14.51
CA PHE A 65 -18.25 5.86 15.14
C PHE A 65 -18.80 4.82 16.12
N ILE A 66 -18.94 5.19 17.40
CA ILE A 66 -19.47 4.32 18.45
C ILE A 66 -20.89 4.75 18.79
N SER A 67 -21.84 3.81 18.75
CA SER A 67 -23.21 4.08 19.23
C SER A 67 -23.24 4.26 20.75
N PRO A 68 -24.12 5.12 21.31
CA PRO A 68 -24.25 5.32 22.77
C PRO A 68 -24.54 4.02 23.55
N ALA A 69 -25.25 3.08 22.93
CA ALA A 69 -25.53 1.76 23.53
C ALA A 69 -24.26 0.90 23.68
N LYS A 70 -23.38 0.89 22.65
CA LYS A 70 -22.08 0.21 22.72
C LYS A 70 -21.11 0.92 23.67
N GLN A 71 -21.20 2.24 23.80
CA GLN A 71 -20.41 3.02 24.76
C GLN A 71 -20.72 2.64 26.21
N LYS A 72 -22.01 2.59 26.59
CA LYS A 72 -22.42 2.15 27.93
C LYS A 72 -22.04 0.70 28.23
N ARG A 73 -22.16 -0.18 27.24
CA ARG A 73 -21.83 -1.61 27.36
C ARG A 73 -20.34 -1.87 27.58
N HIS A 74 -19.47 -1.02 27.03
CA HIS A 74 -18.01 -1.19 27.09
C HIS A 74 -17.30 -0.13 27.97
N GLN A 75 -18.04 0.68 28.73
CA GLN A 75 -17.52 1.71 29.66
C GLN A 75 -16.48 2.64 29.00
N LEU A 76 -16.81 3.14 27.81
CA LEU A 76 -15.88 3.92 27.00
C LEU A 76 -15.95 5.41 27.32
N GLU A 77 -14.79 6.07 27.21
CA GLU A 77 -14.59 7.52 27.35
C GLU A 77 -15.65 8.34 26.58
N PRO A 78 -16.31 9.34 27.19
CA PRO A 78 -17.32 10.18 26.55
C PRO A 78 -16.82 10.99 25.34
N SER A 79 -15.53 11.30 25.29
CA SER A 79 -14.87 12.04 24.20
C SER A 79 -14.99 11.34 22.84
N LEU A 80 -15.04 10.00 22.83
CA LEU A 80 -15.17 9.18 21.62
C LEU A 80 -16.48 9.39 20.83
N LEU A 81 -17.47 10.05 21.43
CA LEU A 81 -18.71 10.45 20.75
C LEU A 81 -18.59 11.79 20.01
N ASN A 82 -17.68 12.68 20.43
CA ASN A 82 -17.54 14.05 19.90
C ASN A 82 -16.43 14.18 18.86
N ASP A 83 -15.41 13.32 18.91
CA ASP A 83 -14.21 13.38 18.06
C ASP A 83 -14.45 13.22 16.54
N PRO A 84 -15.45 12.45 16.06
CA PRO A 84 -15.71 12.35 14.62
C PRO A 84 -16.16 13.68 13.99
N TRP A 85 -16.91 14.50 14.73
CA TRP A 85 -17.43 15.78 14.24
C TRP A 85 -16.32 16.80 14.02
N ARG A 86 -15.40 16.90 14.98
CA ARG A 86 -14.23 17.80 14.91
C ARG A 86 -13.32 17.50 13.73
N SER A 87 -13.23 16.22 13.37
CA SER A 87 -12.36 15.80 12.28
C SER A 87 -12.91 16.18 10.90
N VAL A 88 -14.24 16.24 10.76
CA VAL A 88 -14.89 16.66 9.51
C VAL A 88 -14.95 18.19 9.39
N GLU A 89 -15.08 18.90 10.51
CA GLU A 89 -15.15 20.37 10.53
C GLU A 89 -13.94 21.05 9.88
N GLY A 90 -12.75 20.46 10.01
CA GLY A 90 -11.52 20.94 9.39
C GLY A 90 -11.13 20.22 8.09
N ALA A 91 -12.00 19.41 7.50
CA ALA A 91 -11.67 18.61 6.33
C ALA A 91 -12.11 19.28 5.02
N ASP A 92 -11.27 19.18 4.00
CA ASP A 92 -11.56 19.58 2.62
C ASP A 92 -12.23 18.42 1.85
N LEU A 93 -12.04 17.17 2.31
CA LEU A 93 -12.60 15.95 1.73
C LEU A 93 -12.90 14.91 2.82
N VAL A 94 -13.99 14.17 2.67
CA VAL A 94 -14.35 13.05 3.55
C VAL A 94 -14.26 11.72 2.81
N LEU A 95 -13.49 10.77 3.33
CA LEU A 95 -13.52 9.37 2.90
C LEU A 95 -14.41 8.57 3.83
N VAL A 96 -15.47 7.95 3.29
CA VAL A 96 -16.39 7.10 4.05
C VAL A 96 -16.05 5.65 3.76
N LEU A 97 -15.37 5.00 4.69
CA LEU A 97 -14.97 3.61 4.56
C LEU A 97 -16.04 2.67 5.10
N VAL A 98 -16.50 1.76 4.26
CA VAL A 98 -17.46 0.71 4.62
C VAL A 98 -16.81 -0.65 4.49
N ASP A 99 -16.78 -1.38 5.61
CA ASP A 99 -16.52 -2.81 5.59
C ASP A 99 -17.81 -3.57 5.30
N VAL A 100 -18.03 -3.69 4.03
CA VAL A 100 -18.92 -4.58 3.31
C VAL A 100 -18.92 -6.07 3.68
N SER A 101 -17.89 -6.62 4.34
CA SER A 101 -17.96 -7.98 4.92
C SER A 101 -18.83 -8.02 6.17
N ASP A 102 -18.94 -6.88 6.87
CA ASP A 102 -19.74 -6.75 8.07
C ASP A 102 -21.23 -6.74 7.69
N LYS A 103 -21.89 -7.85 8.01
CA LYS A 103 -23.33 -8.09 7.77
C LYS A 103 -24.23 -6.96 8.29
N TRP A 104 -23.78 -6.19 9.28
CA TRP A 104 -24.54 -5.12 9.91
C TRP A 104 -24.39 -3.76 9.22
N THR A 105 -23.26 -3.50 8.56
CA THR A 105 -22.94 -2.20 7.94
C THR A 105 -22.86 -2.25 6.42
N ARG A 106 -22.89 -3.45 5.81
CA ARG A 106 -22.81 -3.63 4.35
C ARG A 106 -24.00 -3.10 3.55
N THR A 107 -25.19 -3.00 4.14
CA THR A 107 -26.42 -2.57 3.43
C THR A 107 -26.82 -1.14 3.72
N GLN A 108 -26.17 -0.48 4.69
CA GLN A 108 -26.51 0.87 5.12
C GLN A 108 -25.34 1.52 5.84
N LEU A 109 -25.16 2.83 5.61
CA LEU A 109 -24.26 3.63 6.44
C LEU A 109 -24.81 3.75 7.85
N SER A 110 -23.92 3.86 8.84
CA SER A 110 -24.37 4.07 10.21
C SER A 110 -25.13 5.40 10.31
N PRO A 111 -26.20 5.49 11.14
CA PRO A 111 -26.94 6.74 11.31
C PRO A 111 -26.06 7.93 11.75
N GLN A 112 -24.94 7.65 12.42
CA GLN A 112 -23.97 8.67 12.83
C GLN A 112 -23.14 9.20 11.65
N VAL A 113 -22.67 8.30 10.77
CA VAL A 113 -22.00 8.71 9.51
C VAL A 113 -22.95 9.55 8.67
N LEU A 114 -24.20 9.09 8.51
CA LEU A 114 -25.22 9.84 7.76
C LEU A 114 -25.46 11.22 8.36
N ARG A 115 -25.60 11.34 9.69
CA ARG A 115 -25.75 12.63 10.38
C ARG A 115 -24.55 13.55 10.13
N CYS A 116 -23.32 13.05 10.20
CA CYS A 116 -22.14 13.86 9.88
C CYS A 116 -22.15 14.32 8.41
N LEU A 117 -22.44 13.43 7.46
CA LEU A 117 -22.50 13.80 6.04
C LEU A 117 -23.61 14.81 5.74
N THR A 118 -24.76 14.71 6.41
CA THR A 118 -25.85 15.69 6.27
C THR A 118 -25.47 17.03 6.88
N HIS A 119 -24.81 17.03 8.05
CA HIS A 119 -24.40 18.26 8.71
C HIS A 119 -23.28 19.00 7.98
N PHE A 120 -22.32 18.25 7.41
CA PHE A 120 -21.19 18.77 6.64
C PHE A 120 -21.39 18.56 5.13
N SER A 121 -22.61 18.80 4.64
CA SER A 121 -23.01 18.55 3.24
C SER A 121 -22.20 19.34 2.18
N GLN A 122 -21.54 20.42 2.60
CA GLN A 122 -20.66 21.25 1.79
C GLN A 122 -19.29 20.61 1.53
N VAL A 123 -18.88 19.64 2.35
CA VAL A 123 -17.59 18.96 2.19
C VAL A 123 -17.80 17.77 1.25
N PRO A 124 -17.04 17.66 0.14
CA PRO A 124 -17.17 16.52 -0.76
C PRO A 124 -16.87 15.21 -0.02
N SER A 125 -17.63 14.16 -0.33
CA SER A 125 -17.47 12.86 0.30
C SER A 125 -17.32 11.74 -0.74
N VAL A 126 -16.39 10.83 -0.52
CA VAL A 126 -16.15 9.64 -1.36
C VAL A 126 -16.42 8.38 -0.54
N LEU A 127 -17.28 7.50 -1.08
CA LEU A 127 -17.54 6.19 -0.48
C LEU A 127 -16.48 5.19 -0.94
N VAL A 128 -15.81 4.56 0.02
CA VAL A 128 -14.79 3.53 -0.20
C VAL A 128 -15.32 2.20 0.30
N LEU A 129 -15.44 1.21 -0.59
CA LEU A 129 -15.86 -0.15 -0.26
C LEU A 129 -14.61 -1.03 -0.11
N ASN A 130 -14.42 -1.62 1.06
CA ASN A 130 -13.24 -2.44 1.35
C ASN A 130 -13.28 -3.82 0.63
N LYS A 131 -12.14 -4.52 0.54
CA LYS A 131 -11.85 -5.68 -0.34
C LYS A 131 -12.92 -6.79 -0.41
N ASP A 132 -13.59 -7.10 0.70
CA ASP A 132 -14.45 -8.29 0.78
C ASP A 132 -15.81 -8.14 0.07
N TYR A 133 -16.27 -6.93 -0.27
CA TYR A 133 -17.53 -6.73 -1.03
C TYR A 133 -17.40 -7.24 -2.43
N LEU A 134 -16.24 -6.92 -3.05
CA LEU A 134 -15.96 -7.20 -4.43
C LEU A 134 -15.99 -8.71 -4.63
N LEU A 135 -15.43 -9.44 -3.66
CA LEU A 135 -15.53 -10.89 -3.58
C LEU A 135 -16.98 -11.38 -3.40
N GLY A 136 -17.80 -10.68 -2.60
CA GLY A 136 -19.22 -11.01 -2.38
C GLY A 136 -20.19 -10.65 -3.52
N GLN A 137 -19.79 -9.79 -4.46
CA GLN A 137 -20.56 -9.45 -5.67
C GLN A 137 -20.15 -10.29 -6.89
N ALA A 138 -19.12 -11.14 -6.75
CA ALA A 138 -18.69 -12.03 -7.81
C ALA A 138 -19.85 -12.95 -8.24
N ARG A 139 -20.15 -12.93 -9.54
CA ARG A 139 -21.13 -13.85 -10.14
C ARG A 139 -20.47 -15.20 -10.37
N PRO A 140 -21.21 -16.32 -10.29
CA PRO A 140 -20.67 -17.62 -10.67
C PRO A 140 -20.15 -17.58 -12.11
N GLY A 141 -18.89 -17.97 -12.31
CA GLY A 141 -18.23 -17.99 -13.60
C GLY A 141 -16.88 -18.69 -13.50
N PRO A 142 -16.34 -19.21 -14.62
CA PRO A 142 -14.98 -19.73 -14.63
C PRO A 142 -14.02 -18.60 -14.28
N TRP A 143 -13.01 -18.89 -13.47
CA TRP A 143 -11.96 -17.92 -13.22
C TRP A 143 -11.25 -17.60 -14.52
N GLU A 144 -11.16 -16.30 -14.85
CA GLU A 144 -10.45 -15.83 -16.05
C GLU A 144 -8.93 -15.99 -15.90
N TYR A 145 -8.44 -16.04 -14.65
CA TYR A 145 -7.02 -16.11 -14.31
C TYR A 145 -6.80 -17.07 -13.13
N HIS A 146 -5.62 -17.70 -13.06
CA HIS A 146 -5.25 -18.61 -11.95
C HIS A 146 -5.10 -17.84 -10.62
N SER A 147 -5.28 -18.51 -9.46
CA SER A 147 -5.20 -17.88 -8.11
C SER A 147 -3.91 -17.12 -7.83
N SER A 148 -2.83 -17.45 -8.54
CA SER A 148 -1.50 -16.84 -8.39
C SER A 148 -1.29 -15.58 -9.24
N VAL A 149 -2.26 -15.19 -10.07
CA VAL A 149 -2.13 -14.02 -10.96
C VAL A 149 -2.47 -12.74 -10.20
N LEU A 150 -1.44 -11.97 -9.83
CA LEU A 150 -1.57 -10.68 -9.14
C LEU A 150 -1.69 -9.47 -10.08
N THR A 151 -1.28 -9.61 -11.33
CA THR A 151 -1.23 -8.55 -12.35
C THR A 151 -1.27 -9.18 -13.75
N SER A 152 -1.67 -8.43 -14.77
CA SER A 152 -1.58 -8.86 -16.18
C SER A 152 -0.14 -8.99 -16.68
N GLN A 153 0.83 -8.61 -15.85
CA GLN A 153 2.25 -8.76 -16.10
C GLN A 153 2.69 -10.19 -15.81
N THR A 154 3.58 -10.73 -16.63
CA THR A 154 4.15 -12.04 -16.38
C THR A 154 5.03 -12.02 -15.11
N PRO A 155 5.24 -13.13 -14.40
CA PRO A 155 6.19 -13.20 -13.29
C PRO A 155 7.58 -12.66 -13.64
N GLN A 156 8.01 -12.87 -14.89
CA GLN A 156 9.25 -12.34 -15.43
C GLN A 156 9.25 -10.81 -15.52
N ASP A 157 8.14 -10.19 -15.93
CA ASP A 157 8.00 -8.73 -15.96
C ASP A 157 8.04 -8.14 -14.55
N ILE A 158 7.39 -8.80 -13.58
CA ILE A 158 7.43 -8.40 -12.16
C ILE A 158 8.87 -8.44 -11.67
N CYS A 159 9.58 -9.55 -11.89
CA CYS A 159 10.99 -9.70 -11.54
C CYS A 159 11.85 -8.59 -12.17
N ALA A 160 11.68 -8.33 -13.47
CA ALA A 160 12.42 -7.29 -14.17
C ALA A 160 12.13 -5.89 -13.60
N ASN A 161 10.90 -5.63 -13.17
CA ASN A 161 10.50 -4.35 -12.58
C ASN A 161 11.06 -4.14 -11.17
N ILE A 162 11.07 -5.19 -10.34
CA ILE A 162 11.70 -5.14 -9.02
C ILE A 162 13.21 -4.88 -9.16
N ILE A 163 13.88 -5.63 -10.03
CA ILE A 163 15.31 -5.42 -10.31
C ILE A 163 15.54 -3.99 -10.83
N ARG A 164 14.68 -3.49 -11.72
CA ARG A 164 14.77 -2.12 -12.25
C ARG A 164 14.62 -1.05 -11.17
N ALA A 165 13.76 -1.26 -10.18
CA ALA A 165 13.64 -0.34 -9.05
C ALA A 165 14.95 -0.28 -8.25
N LYS A 166 15.58 -1.43 -7.96
CA LYS A 166 16.89 -1.48 -7.29
C LYS A 166 17.99 -0.82 -8.12
N LEU A 167 18.01 -1.03 -9.44
CA LEU A 167 18.95 -0.35 -10.32
C LEU A 167 18.84 1.18 -10.25
N LEU A 168 17.61 1.72 -10.19
CA LEU A 168 17.36 3.16 -10.08
C LEU A 168 17.74 3.73 -8.70
N GLU A 169 17.58 2.93 -7.66
CA GLU A 169 17.91 3.32 -6.28
C GLU A 169 19.42 3.38 -6.04
N TYR A 170 20.16 2.41 -6.55
CA TYR A 170 21.57 2.20 -6.20
C TYR A 170 22.57 2.76 -7.23
N LEU A 171 22.18 2.91 -8.50
CA LEU A 171 23.10 3.34 -9.56
C LEU A 171 22.99 4.84 -9.83
N PRO A 172 24.12 5.54 -10.04
CA PRO A 172 24.11 6.97 -10.28
C PRO A 172 23.78 7.33 -11.74
N GLN A 173 23.29 8.56 -11.93
CA GLN A 173 23.21 9.24 -13.24
C GLN A 173 22.42 8.43 -14.29
N GLU A 174 22.92 8.36 -15.53
CA GLU A 174 22.26 7.65 -16.63
C GLU A 174 22.48 6.12 -16.62
N VAL A 175 23.30 5.58 -15.70
CA VAL A 175 23.68 4.15 -15.71
C VAL A 175 22.47 3.20 -15.66
N PRO A 176 21.47 3.37 -14.76
CA PRO A 176 20.32 2.46 -14.69
C PRO A 176 19.56 2.31 -16.02
N TYR A 177 19.43 3.40 -16.78
CA TYR A 177 18.67 3.43 -18.04
C TYR A 177 19.36 2.67 -19.18
N GLY A 178 20.67 2.48 -19.08
CA GLY A 178 21.46 1.72 -20.05
C GLY A 178 21.53 0.21 -19.78
N VAL A 179 20.85 -0.28 -18.75
CA VAL A 179 20.88 -1.70 -18.37
C VAL A 179 19.76 -2.46 -19.07
N GLN A 180 20.12 -3.43 -19.92
CA GLN A 180 19.18 -4.39 -20.49
C GLN A 180 19.13 -5.64 -19.62
N GLN A 181 17.93 -6.10 -19.29
CA GLN A 181 17.72 -7.30 -18.48
C GLN A 181 17.36 -8.49 -19.36
N LYS A 182 17.96 -9.64 -19.09
CA LYS A 182 17.65 -10.90 -19.76
C LYS A 182 17.56 -12.04 -18.75
N THR A 183 16.46 -12.76 -18.73
CA THR A 183 16.32 -13.98 -17.94
C THR A 183 17.08 -15.11 -18.62
N GLU A 184 18.05 -15.70 -17.92
CA GLU A 184 18.81 -16.87 -18.37
C GLU A 184 18.22 -18.17 -17.83
N LEU A 185 17.62 -18.14 -16.63
CA LEU A 185 16.98 -19.29 -16.00
C LEU A 185 15.74 -18.85 -15.22
N TRP A 186 14.68 -19.64 -15.31
CA TRP A 186 13.45 -19.50 -14.54
C TRP A 186 12.88 -20.89 -14.30
N GLU A 187 13.22 -21.51 -13.18
CA GLU A 187 12.86 -22.90 -12.88
C GLU A 187 12.38 -23.05 -11.44
N GLU A 188 11.43 -23.95 -11.24
CA GLU A 188 11.01 -24.38 -9.91
C GLU A 188 11.97 -25.49 -9.44
N GLY A 189 12.59 -25.25 -8.29
CA GLY A 189 13.49 -26.17 -7.64
C GLY A 189 12.75 -27.37 -7.02
N PRO A 190 13.50 -28.40 -6.60
CA PRO A 190 12.94 -29.65 -6.09
C PRO A 190 12.11 -29.50 -4.80
N SER A 191 12.23 -28.37 -4.08
CA SER A 191 11.48 -28.09 -2.85
C SER A 191 10.35 -27.06 -3.06
N GLY A 192 10.08 -26.66 -4.31
CA GLY A 192 9.10 -25.62 -4.65
C GLY A 192 9.65 -24.19 -4.61
N GLU A 193 10.97 -24.03 -4.44
CA GLU A 193 11.64 -22.73 -4.50
C GLU A 193 11.79 -22.25 -5.94
N LEU A 194 11.69 -20.94 -6.19
CA LEU A 194 11.86 -20.37 -7.52
C LEU A 194 13.31 -19.92 -7.74
N VAL A 195 14.02 -20.57 -8.67
CA VAL A 195 15.40 -20.23 -9.02
C VAL A 195 15.43 -19.35 -10.27
N ILE A 196 15.98 -18.14 -10.10
CA ILE A 196 16.04 -17.12 -11.16
C ILE A 196 17.48 -16.72 -11.42
N LEU A 197 17.94 -16.85 -12.66
CA LEU A 197 19.20 -16.25 -13.11
C LEU A 197 18.87 -15.09 -14.05
N GLN A 198 19.13 -13.87 -13.57
CA GLN A 198 18.92 -12.66 -14.36
C GLN A 198 20.27 -12.06 -14.77
N LYS A 199 20.39 -11.73 -16.05
CA LYS A 199 21.56 -11.09 -16.62
C LYS A 199 21.30 -9.62 -16.88
N LEU A 200 22.20 -8.79 -16.40
CA LEU A 200 22.25 -7.35 -16.58
C LEU A 200 23.32 -7.05 -17.64
N LEU A 201 22.88 -6.58 -18.80
CA LEU A 201 23.70 -6.28 -19.95
C LEU A 201 23.90 -4.76 -20.06
N VAL A 202 25.14 -4.32 -20.21
CA VAL A 202 25.47 -2.88 -20.36
C VAL A 202 26.44 -2.63 -21.50
N ALA A 203 26.34 -1.45 -22.12
CA ALA A 203 27.14 -1.11 -23.30
C ALA A 203 28.61 -0.75 -23.01
N LYS A 204 28.95 -0.34 -21.78
CA LYS A 204 30.29 0.17 -21.41
C LYS A 204 30.90 -0.64 -20.28
N GLU A 205 32.21 -0.89 -20.35
CA GLU A 205 32.97 -1.54 -19.27
C GLU A 205 32.94 -0.74 -17.96
N SER A 206 32.89 0.59 -18.04
CA SER A 206 32.73 1.44 -16.87
C SER A 206 31.43 1.13 -16.11
N HIS A 207 30.33 0.90 -16.85
CA HIS A 207 29.03 0.58 -16.24
C HIS A 207 29.05 -0.81 -15.60
N VAL A 208 29.77 -1.79 -16.17
CA VAL A 208 29.97 -3.10 -15.54
C VAL A 208 30.60 -2.94 -14.16
N LYS A 209 31.66 -2.13 -14.05
CA LYS A 209 32.35 -1.88 -12.77
C LYS A 209 31.44 -1.18 -11.76
N ILE A 210 30.63 -0.22 -12.22
CA ILE A 210 29.67 0.50 -11.36
C ILE A 210 28.60 -0.47 -10.82
N LEU A 211 27.99 -1.28 -11.69
CA LEU A 211 26.97 -2.27 -11.33
C LEU A 211 27.47 -3.32 -10.34
N ILE A 212 28.65 -3.88 -10.59
CA ILE A 212 29.27 -4.85 -9.69
C ILE A 212 29.58 -4.19 -8.33
N GLY A 213 30.03 -2.93 -8.37
CA GLY A 213 30.45 -2.19 -7.19
C GLY A 213 31.74 -2.73 -6.57
N HIS A 214 32.12 -2.21 -5.40
CA HIS A 214 33.36 -2.63 -4.74
C HIS A 214 33.26 -4.11 -4.33
N LYS A 215 34.15 -4.96 -4.87
CA LYS A 215 34.20 -6.41 -4.59
C LYS A 215 32.86 -7.15 -4.83
N GLY A 216 31.98 -6.65 -5.69
CA GLY A 216 30.68 -7.29 -5.95
C GLY A 216 29.60 -6.98 -4.92
N GLN A 217 29.85 -6.10 -3.95
CA GLN A 217 28.91 -5.83 -2.86
C GLN A 217 27.60 -5.20 -3.33
N LEU A 218 27.66 -4.31 -4.32
CA LEU A 218 26.47 -3.58 -4.78
C LEU A 218 25.48 -4.50 -5.49
N VAL A 219 25.97 -5.32 -6.44
CA VAL A 219 25.12 -6.28 -7.14
C VAL A 219 24.57 -7.35 -6.19
N ALA A 220 25.36 -7.77 -5.19
CA ALA A 220 24.91 -8.71 -4.18
C ALA A 220 23.80 -8.12 -3.30
N GLN A 221 23.94 -6.86 -2.88
CA GLN A 221 22.91 -6.16 -2.12
C GLN A 221 21.60 -6.02 -2.93
N MET A 222 21.68 -5.57 -4.18
CA MET A 222 20.50 -5.46 -5.04
C MET A 222 19.82 -6.82 -5.25
N ALA A 223 20.61 -7.89 -5.44
CA ALA A 223 20.07 -9.24 -5.59
C ALA A 223 19.37 -9.73 -4.32
N GLN A 224 19.95 -9.46 -3.15
CA GLN A 224 19.35 -9.84 -1.86
C GLN A 224 18.01 -9.12 -1.64
N GLU A 225 17.98 -7.80 -1.75
CA GLU A 225 16.74 -7.05 -1.51
C GLU A 225 15.66 -7.37 -2.53
N ALA A 226 16.02 -7.55 -3.82
CA ALA A 226 15.08 -8.00 -4.83
C ALA A 226 14.57 -9.43 -4.55
N THR A 227 15.37 -10.30 -3.93
CA THR A 227 14.94 -11.64 -3.51
C THR A 227 13.88 -11.57 -2.43
N GLU A 228 14.08 -10.70 -1.42
CA GLU A 228 13.12 -10.49 -0.34
C GLU A 228 11.79 -9.97 -0.91
N ASP A 229 11.83 -8.95 -1.76
CA ASP A 229 10.64 -8.40 -2.43
C ASP A 229 9.89 -9.47 -3.25
N LEU A 230 10.61 -10.29 -4.03
CA LEU A 230 10.00 -11.32 -4.87
C LEU A 230 9.45 -12.49 -4.07
N THR A 231 10.08 -12.84 -2.95
CA THR A 231 9.58 -13.87 -2.02
C THR A 231 8.22 -13.47 -1.46
N ASP A 232 8.09 -12.21 -1.04
CA ASP A 232 6.83 -11.66 -0.54
C ASP A 232 5.76 -11.60 -1.63
N ILE A 233 6.13 -11.24 -2.86
CA ILE A 233 5.18 -11.13 -3.99
C ILE A 233 4.72 -12.50 -4.48
N PHE A 234 5.63 -13.47 -4.63
CA PHE A 234 5.32 -14.80 -5.17
C PHE A 234 4.87 -15.80 -4.12
N LEU A 235 4.99 -15.47 -2.83
CA LEU A 235 4.60 -16.32 -1.71
C LEU A 235 5.30 -17.69 -1.74
N CYS A 236 6.53 -17.73 -2.25
CA CYS A 236 7.42 -18.87 -2.26
C CYS A 236 8.86 -18.41 -2.06
N ASP A 237 9.74 -19.30 -1.63
CA ASP A 237 11.16 -18.99 -1.49
C ASP A 237 11.76 -18.69 -2.87
N VAL A 238 12.36 -17.52 -3.03
CA VAL A 238 13.02 -17.12 -4.28
C VAL A 238 14.54 -17.17 -4.10
N HIS A 239 15.23 -17.63 -5.13
CA HIS A 239 16.69 -17.59 -5.25
C HIS A 239 17.07 -16.84 -6.51
N LEU A 240 17.18 -15.51 -6.39
CA LEU A 240 17.61 -14.65 -7.49
C LEU A 240 19.14 -14.49 -7.48
N ARG A 241 19.78 -14.76 -8.62
CA ARG A 241 21.16 -14.35 -8.88
C ARG A 241 21.22 -13.36 -10.03
N LEU A 242 21.95 -12.27 -9.81
CA LEU A 242 22.24 -11.27 -10.82
C LEU A 242 23.65 -11.49 -11.38
N SER A 243 23.76 -11.62 -12.70
CA SER A 243 25.04 -11.62 -13.41
C SER A 243 25.16 -10.35 -14.24
N VAL A 244 26.37 -9.79 -14.33
CA VAL A 244 26.62 -8.55 -15.09
C VAL A 244 27.58 -8.85 -16.23
N SER A 245 27.26 -8.38 -17.43
CA SER A 245 28.14 -8.57 -18.60
C SER A 245 27.97 -7.45 -19.62
N LEU A 246 28.94 -7.33 -20.53
CA LEU A 246 28.85 -6.41 -21.65
C LEU A 246 27.79 -6.87 -22.65
N LEU A 247 27.05 -5.91 -23.21
CA LEU A 247 26.29 -6.11 -24.44
C LEU A 247 27.30 -6.50 -25.54
N LYS A 248 27.17 -7.71 -26.07
CA LYS A 248 27.94 -8.16 -27.24
C LYS A 248 27.19 -7.81 -28.52
#